data_AF-A0A357F1Q9-F1
#
_entry.id   AF-A0A357F1Q9-F1
#
_cell.length_a   1.000
_cell.length_b   1.000
_cell.length_c   1.000
_cell.angle_alpha   90.00
_cell.angle_beta   90.00
_cell.angle_gamma   90.00
#
_symmetry.space_group_name_H-M   'P 1'
#
loop_
_entity.id
_entity.type
_entity.pdbx_description
1 polymer ?
#
loop_
_entity_poly.entity_id
_entity_poly.type
_entity_poly.pdbx_seq_one_letter_code
_entity_poly.pdbx_strand_id
1 'polypeptide(L)' 'MQPVFKRILLKLSGEALMGTQNYGIDTQVAESVAREIKAVHDIGVEIAVVVGGG' A
#
# COMPACT_ATOMS: atom_id res chain seq x y z
N MET A 1 -0.36 -20.88 -2.91
CA MET A 1 1.01 -20.70 -2.37
C MET A 1 0.85 -20.31 -0.90
N GLN A 2 1.63 -20.84 0.03
CA GLN A 2 1.61 -20.35 1.42
C GLN A 2 2.56 -19.16 1.56
N PRO A 3 2.10 -17.98 2.00
CA PRO A 3 2.97 -16.82 2.20
C PRO A 3 3.92 -17.06 3.38
N VAL A 4 5.15 -16.54 3.26
CA VAL A 4 6.18 -16.65 4.31
C VAL A 4 5.74 -15.96 5.60
N PHE A 5 4.99 -14.87 5.49
CA PHE A 5 4.48 -14.10 6.62
C PHE A 5 2.96 -14.22 6.71
N LYS A 6 2.45 -14.49 7.91
CA LYS A 6 1.02 -14.46 8.21
C LYS A 6 0.49 -13.03 8.37
N ARG A 7 1.28 -12.15 8.98
CA ARG A 7 0.91 -10.75 9.28
C ARG A 7 2.09 -9.82 9.04
N ILE A 8 1.82 -8.66 8.46
CA ILE A 8 2.83 -7.62 8.22
C ILE A 8 2.34 -6.23 8.62
N LEU A 9 3.30 -5.33 8.86
CA LEU A 9 3.10 -3.89 8.90
C LEU A 9 3.79 -3.29 7.68
N LEU A 10 3.00 -2.79 6.73
CA LEU A 10 3.49 -2.17 5.50
C LEU A 10 3.67 -0.67 5.71
N LYS A 11 4.90 -0.17 5.61
CA LYS A 11 5.18 1.27 5.67
C LYS A 11 5.32 1.83 4.26
N LEU A 12 4.54 2.87 3.96
CA LEU A 12 4.62 3.69 2.75
C LEU A 12 5.09 5.10 3.11
N SER A 13 5.78 5.79 2.19
CA SER A 13 5.96 7.25 2.30
C SER A 13 4.71 7.97 1.76
N GLY A 14 4.49 9.23 2.15
CA GLY A 14 3.34 10.01 1.64
C GLY A 14 3.52 10.34 0.16
N GLU A 15 4.76 10.64 -0.19
CA GLU A 15 5.25 10.91 -1.54
C GLU A 15 5.02 9.74 -2.50
N ALA A 16 4.99 8.50 -2.00
CA ALA A 16 4.65 7.32 -2.79
C ALA A 16 3.21 7.36 -3.35
N LEU A 17 2.32 8.16 -2.77
CA LEU A 17 0.94 8.35 -3.23
C LEU A 17 0.76 9.60 -4.10
N MET A 18 1.79 10.43 -4.27
CA MET A 18 1.69 11.68 -5.03
C MET A 18 1.78 11.47 -6.56
N GLY A 19 2.29 10.33 -7.02
CA GLY A 19 2.48 10.09 -8.44
C GLY A 19 3.41 11.12 -9.08
N THR A 20 2.94 11.80 -10.13
CA THR A 20 3.67 12.91 -10.77
C THR A 20 3.30 14.28 -10.22
N GLN A 21 2.47 14.33 -9.16
CA GLN A 21 2.04 15.58 -8.54
C GLN A 21 3.09 16.10 -7.56
N ASN A 22 3.11 17.41 -7.35
CA ASN A 22 4.04 18.06 -6.43
C ASN A 22 3.48 18.16 -4.99
N TYR A 23 2.20 17.86 -4.78
CA TYR A 23 1.56 17.78 -3.47
C TYR A 23 0.28 16.95 -3.55
N GLY A 24 -0.22 16.50 -2.39
CA GLY A 24 -1.53 15.84 -2.28
C GLY A 24 -1.47 14.32 -2.50
N ILE A 25 -2.60 13.74 -2.92
CA ILE A 25 -2.71 12.30 -3.18
C ILE A 25 -3.23 12.13 -4.60
N ASP A 26 -2.47 11.41 -5.42
CA ASP A 26 -2.94 10.94 -6.71
C ASP A 26 -3.82 9.70 -6.50
N THR A 27 -5.10 9.84 -6.80
CA THR A 27 -6.10 8.78 -6.62
C THR A 27 -5.81 7.55 -7.48
N GLN A 28 -5.20 7.70 -8.66
CA GLN A 28 -4.87 6.56 -9.53
C GLN A 28 -3.72 5.75 -8.92
N VAL A 29 -2.71 6.43 -8.37
CA VAL A 29 -1.61 5.78 -7.67
C VAL A 29 -2.10 5.09 -6.41
N ALA A 30 -2.91 5.77 -5.61
CA ALA A 30 -3.52 5.19 -4.41
C ALA A 30 -4.36 3.94 -4.75
N GLU A 31 -5.12 3.97 -5.85
CA GLU A 31 -5.90 2.82 -6.31
C GLU A 31 -5.01 1.66 -6.78
N SER A 32 -3.90 1.94 -7.47
CA SER A 32 -2.92 0.91 -7.86
C SER A 32 -2.32 0.22 -6.62
N VAL A 33 -1.88 1.01 -5.63
CA VAL A 33 -1.34 0.48 -4.37
C VAL A 33 -2.39 -0.33 -3.63
N ALA A 34 -3.64 0.13 -3.58
CA ALA A 34 -4.73 -0.61 -2.94
C ALA A 34 -5.01 -1.95 -3.63
N ARG A 35 -4.91 -2.03 -4.96
CA ARG A 35 -5.08 -3.29 -5.73
C ARG A 35 -3.96 -4.28 -5.42
N GLU A 36 -2.71 -3.81 -5.29
CA GLU A 36 -1.58 -4.66 -4.88
C GLU A 36 -1.75 -5.19 -3.45
N ILE A 37 -2.12 -4.33 -2.50
CA ILE A 37 -2.41 -4.73 -1.12
C ILE A 37 -3.55 -5.75 -1.09
N LYS A 38 -4.61 -5.53 -1.87
CA LYS A 38 -5.73 -6.47 -1.99
C LYS A 38 -5.27 -7.83 -2.48
N ALA A 39 -4.41 -7.90 -3.50
CA ALA A 39 -3.91 -9.18 -4.00
C ALA A 39 -3.17 -9.98 -2.92
N VAL A 40 -2.41 -9.29 -2.06
CA VAL A 40 -1.71 -9.93 -0.92
C VAL A 40 -2.68 -10.30 0.21
N HIS A 41 -3.70 -9.49 0.46
CA HIS A 41 -4.76 -9.81 1.42
C HIS A 41 -5.58 -11.04 0.96
N ASP A 42 -5.90 -11.15 -0.32
CA ASP A 42 -6.72 -12.22 -0.89
C ASP A 42 -6.04 -13.60 -0.79
N ILE A 43 -4.71 -13.65 -0.62
CA ILE A 43 -3.97 -14.89 -0.32
C ILE A 43 -3.86 -15.19 1.20
N GLY A 44 -4.56 -14.43 2.04
CA GLY A 44 -4.72 -14.68 3.47
C GLY A 44 -3.72 -13.99 4.40
N VAL A 45 -2.96 -13.00 3.90
CA VAL A 45 -2.05 -12.21 4.73
C VAL A 45 -2.82 -11.10 5.45
N GLU A 46 -2.60 -10.97 6.75
CA GLU A 46 -3.14 -9.86 7.56
C GLU A 46 -2.22 -8.63 7.44
N ILE A 47 -2.76 -7.50 7.00
CA ILE A 47 -1.94 -6.33 6.63
C ILE A 47 -2.41 -5.11 7.43
N ALA A 48 -1.49 -4.47 8.15
CA ALA A 48 -1.63 -3.11 8.63
C ALA A 48 -0.78 -2.17 7.77
N VAL A 49 -1.24 -0.94 7.52
CA VAL A 49 -0.54 0.02 6.67
C VAL A 49 -0.25 1.30 7.46
N VAL A 50 0.98 1.80 7.36
CA VAL A 50 1.42 3.10 7.87
C VAL A 50 1.82 3.96 6.69
N VAL A 51 1.24 5.15 6.56
CA VAL A 51 1.55 6.10 5.47
C VAL A 51 2.16 7.35 6.09
N GLY A 52 3.32 7.77 5.56
CA GLY A 52 3.92 9.06 5.92
C GLY A 52 3.10 10.24 5.37
N GLY A 53 3.28 11.44 5.93
CA GLY A 53 2.59 12.66 5.50
C GLY A 53 3.48 13.69 4.79
N GLY A 54 4.60 13.24 4.23
CA GLY A 54 5.52 14.08 3.44
C GLY A 54 4.92 14.48 2.10
#